data_AF-A0A2T0SE35-F1
#
_entry.id   AF-A0A2T0SE35-F1
#
_cell.length_a   1.000
_cell.length_b   1.000
_cell.length_c   1.000
_cell.angle_alpha   90.00
_cell.angle_beta   90.00
_cell.angle_gamma   90.00
#
_symmetry.space_group_name_H-M   'P 1'
#
loop_
_entity.id
_entity.type
_entity.pdbx_description
1 polymer ?
#
loop_
_entity_poly.entity_id
_entity_poly.type
_entity_poly.pdbx_seq_one_letter_code
_entity_poly.pdbx_strand_id
1 'polypeptide(L)'
;MHVNGPTHVMTGDPSAPALAGMYAMGAKDFDVRAAFDSLVRQATTPHPDGLSDKGCPGQCEGQRPNLAEYLRLGYAPQDTCHCWGGAAETLEDSTADFALADWAGRLGRDDVRSALLPRASWWRNTFDPSAAGGGYQQARNADGTWVWPFSPSSDLGFAQGSSATYTWMVQHDVSGLAAAMGGKGQAAARLDDFFHRPDGSWATGGDALRYDPTNEPGIHIPWLYNALGQPWKTQQTVRAMASLVYRTGPAGLPGNDDLGTMSAWYVFAALGVYPQTPSRAELLLSSPVFPKAWINREGGKDITITAPNASPDNVYVRGARLDGRPQTRSWLSEEVVERGGDLVVDVGPTPNTAWGATDLPVDHVPTAGDPVPNLPPACTPSGTSCAHDLRAQSDVDGVATADAKQQGNLDGKGWSLPAEQLPAPGVRSVAGVDYLVPETAGTTRNFATLRGQRTYLTPGRYAKLDLLATAVNGDQQADVTVSYSDGTTSTATLAVTDWAAAGPKFGEDAAVTATTRYNVNGTADGRTVRLWHVAVPLDAGRTAMSLTSTANQNLKVFALSAG
;
A
#
# COMPACT_ATOMS: atom_id res chain seq x y z
N MET A 1 -2.27 33.45 16.69
CA MET A 1 -1.43 33.76 15.52
C MET A 1 -2.15 33.20 14.31
N HIS A 2 -2.38 34.00 13.27
CA HIS A 2 -2.61 33.44 11.94
C HIS A 2 -1.23 33.11 11.38
N VAL A 3 -0.94 31.83 11.17
CA VAL A 3 0.35 31.41 10.61
C VAL A 3 0.23 31.48 9.10
N ASN A 4 0.90 32.46 8.48
CA ASN A 4 0.85 32.72 7.04
C ASN A 4 2.05 32.13 6.29
N GLY A 5 2.59 31.00 6.75
CA GLY A 5 3.75 30.34 6.17
C GLY A 5 3.84 28.86 6.55
N PRO A 6 4.74 28.09 5.89
CA PRO A 6 4.92 26.69 6.19
C PRO A 6 5.38 26.51 7.64
N THR A 7 4.72 25.60 8.35
CA THR A 7 5.08 25.20 9.72
C THR A 7 5.76 23.84 9.76
N HIS A 8 5.74 23.11 8.63
CA HIS A 8 6.26 21.77 8.47
C HIS A 8 5.53 20.71 9.32
N VAL A 9 4.39 21.07 9.94
CA VAL A 9 3.70 20.21 10.92
C VAL A 9 2.92 19.09 10.21
N MET A 10 2.95 17.89 10.79
CA MET A 10 2.31 16.65 10.34
C MET A 10 3.05 15.92 9.19
N THR A 11 2.34 15.05 8.48
CA THR A 11 2.88 14.02 7.56
C THR A 11 2.15 14.11 6.21
N GLY A 12 2.75 13.59 5.14
CA GLY A 12 2.13 13.49 3.83
C GLY A 12 2.05 14.79 3.01
N ASP A 13 1.41 14.67 1.86
CA ASP A 13 1.12 15.75 0.91
C ASP A 13 -0.40 16.07 0.84
N PRO A 14 -1.01 16.67 1.88
CA PRO A 14 -2.43 16.97 1.90
C PRO A 14 -2.82 18.13 0.95
N SER A 15 -1.84 18.89 0.44
CA SER A 15 -2.09 20.00 -0.48
C SER A 15 -2.66 19.53 -1.82
N ALA A 16 -2.15 18.41 -2.33
CA ALA A 16 -2.65 17.78 -3.55
C ALA A 16 -4.13 17.36 -3.47
N PRO A 17 -4.55 16.51 -2.52
CA PRO A 17 -5.95 16.14 -2.37
C PRO A 17 -6.84 17.34 -2.02
N ALA A 18 -6.38 18.29 -1.21
CA ALA A 18 -7.18 19.46 -0.86
C ALA A 18 -7.53 20.33 -2.07
N LEU A 19 -6.53 20.71 -2.89
CA LEU A 19 -6.76 21.54 -4.08
C LEU A 19 -7.51 20.79 -5.19
N ALA A 20 -7.26 19.50 -5.37
CA ALA A 20 -8.03 18.66 -6.28
C ALA A 20 -9.51 18.59 -5.86
N GLY A 21 -9.77 18.40 -4.56
CA GLY A 21 -11.11 18.38 -3.98
C GLY A 21 -11.84 19.72 -4.14
N MET A 22 -11.17 20.83 -3.84
CA MET A 22 -11.70 22.18 -4.08
C MET A 22 -12.08 22.37 -5.55
N TYR A 23 -11.21 21.97 -6.49
CA TYR A 23 -11.48 22.03 -7.92
C TYR A 23 -12.69 21.16 -8.32
N ALA A 24 -12.77 19.94 -7.82
CA ALA A 24 -13.89 19.03 -8.07
C ALA A 24 -15.21 19.57 -7.50
N MET A 25 -15.17 20.25 -6.36
CA MET A 25 -16.34 20.90 -5.75
C MET A 25 -16.70 22.25 -6.39
N GLY A 26 -15.96 22.69 -7.42
CA GLY A 26 -16.29 23.85 -8.24
C GLY A 26 -15.52 25.13 -7.93
N ALA A 27 -14.60 25.13 -6.97
CA ALA A 27 -13.69 26.25 -6.75
C ALA A 27 -12.67 26.29 -7.89
N LYS A 28 -12.81 27.27 -8.81
CA LYS A 28 -11.96 27.37 -10.02
C LYS A 28 -11.35 28.76 -10.22
N ASP A 29 -11.58 29.69 -9.29
CA ASP A 29 -11.07 31.06 -9.34
C ASP A 29 -9.63 31.16 -8.83
N PHE A 30 -8.72 30.41 -9.46
CA PHE A 30 -7.28 30.44 -9.25
C PHE A 30 -6.55 29.93 -10.50
N ASP A 31 -5.23 30.08 -10.56
CA ASP A 31 -4.44 29.48 -11.64
C ASP A 31 -4.34 27.97 -11.47
N VAL A 32 -5.40 27.28 -11.92
CA VAL A 32 -5.56 25.82 -11.83
C VAL A 32 -4.35 25.07 -12.41
N ARG A 33 -3.81 25.53 -13.54
CA ARG A 33 -2.70 24.84 -14.21
C ARG A 33 -1.39 25.07 -13.48
N ALA A 34 -1.10 26.30 -13.05
CA ALA A 34 0.11 26.57 -12.30
C ALA A 34 0.12 25.87 -10.94
N ALA A 35 -1.03 25.83 -10.24
CA ALA A 35 -1.18 25.10 -8.98
C ALA A 35 -0.95 23.59 -9.19
N PHE A 36 -1.61 23.01 -10.19
CA PHE A 36 -1.42 21.60 -10.55
C PHE A 36 0.03 21.27 -10.91
N ASP A 37 0.67 22.05 -11.80
CA ASP A 37 2.07 21.81 -12.21
C ASP A 37 3.04 21.95 -11.03
N SER A 38 2.76 22.83 -10.06
CA SER A 38 3.54 22.97 -8.82
C SER A 38 3.47 21.70 -7.96
N LEU A 39 2.27 21.16 -7.75
CA LEU A 39 2.06 19.95 -6.96
C LEU A 39 2.64 18.71 -7.65
N VAL A 40 2.50 18.60 -8.98
CA VAL A 40 3.12 17.52 -9.76
C VAL A 40 4.65 17.57 -9.64
N ARG A 41 5.26 18.76 -9.68
CA ARG A 41 6.70 18.91 -9.45
C ARG A 41 7.08 18.40 -8.06
N GLN A 42 6.30 18.76 -7.04
CA GLN A 42 6.52 18.30 -5.67
C GLN A 42 6.45 16.76 -5.54
N ALA A 43 5.54 16.11 -6.27
CA ALA A 43 5.36 14.65 -6.27
C ALA A 43 6.39 13.87 -7.12
N THR A 44 7.23 14.56 -7.90
CA THR A 44 8.10 13.92 -8.91
C THR A 44 9.55 14.35 -8.88
N THR A 45 9.88 15.46 -8.22
CA THR A 45 11.24 16.02 -8.21
C THR A 45 11.80 16.02 -6.78
N PRO A 46 12.76 15.13 -6.46
CA PRO A 46 13.42 15.14 -5.15
C PRO A 46 14.07 16.49 -4.83
N HIS A 47 13.96 16.91 -3.58
CA HIS A 47 14.51 18.16 -3.05
C HIS A 47 15.34 17.91 -1.78
N PRO A 48 16.45 18.63 -1.53
CA PRO A 48 17.29 18.44 -0.33
C PRO A 48 16.53 18.54 1.00
N ASP A 49 15.50 19.38 1.08
CA ASP A 49 14.66 19.51 2.28
C ASP A 49 13.94 18.20 2.64
N GLY A 50 13.70 17.32 1.65
CA GLY A 50 13.18 15.98 1.88
C GLY A 50 14.16 15.05 2.60
N LEU A 51 15.43 15.43 2.76
CA LEU A 51 16.45 14.69 3.51
C LEU A 51 16.78 15.35 4.86
N SER A 52 15.99 16.35 5.27
CA SER A 52 16.18 17.12 6.50
C SER A 52 15.32 16.54 7.63
N ASP A 53 15.97 16.08 8.71
CA ASP A 53 15.27 15.72 9.97
C ASP A 53 14.94 16.93 10.85
N LYS A 54 15.17 18.14 10.36
CA LYS A 54 14.92 19.35 11.14
C LYS A 54 13.43 19.47 11.45
N GLY A 55 13.11 19.43 12.75
CA GLY A 55 11.73 19.46 13.25
C GLY A 55 11.03 18.10 13.26
N CYS A 56 11.66 17.03 12.75
CA CYS A 56 11.12 15.69 12.85
C CYS A 56 11.29 15.09 14.26
N PRO A 57 10.38 14.18 14.69
CA PRO A 57 9.11 13.86 14.04
C PRO A 57 8.08 14.98 14.22
N GLY A 58 7.20 15.13 13.24
CA GLY A 58 6.00 15.96 13.35
C GLY A 58 6.13 17.42 12.90
N GLN A 59 7.33 17.94 12.64
CA GLN A 59 7.56 19.21 11.93
C GLN A 59 8.60 19.07 10.79
N CYS A 60 8.44 18.05 9.93
CA CYS A 60 9.43 17.68 8.92
C CYS A 60 9.48 18.65 7.74
N GLU A 61 10.68 19.15 7.42
CA GLU A 61 10.87 20.27 6.48
C GLU A 61 10.36 19.94 5.06
N GLY A 62 10.60 18.72 4.59
CA GLY A 62 10.16 18.25 3.28
C GLY A 62 8.67 17.88 3.23
N GLN A 63 7.95 18.40 2.23
CA GLN A 63 6.54 18.07 1.98
C GLN A 63 6.31 16.60 1.60
N ARG A 64 7.27 15.98 0.92
CA ARG A 64 7.35 14.54 0.66
C ARG A 64 8.74 14.05 1.05
N PRO A 65 8.95 13.64 2.31
CA PRO A 65 10.26 13.24 2.80
C PRO A 65 10.84 12.05 2.05
N ASN A 66 12.14 12.13 1.78
CA ASN A 66 12.92 11.15 1.04
C ASN A 66 12.23 10.66 -0.25
N LEU A 67 11.67 11.60 -1.03
CA LEU A 67 10.94 11.30 -2.26
C LEU A 67 11.73 10.40 -3.23
N ALA A 68 13.06 10.53 -3.29
CA ALA A 68 13.88 9.67 -4.13
C ALA A 68 13.73 8.18 -3.77
N GLU A 69 13.73 7.85 -2.48
CA GLU A 69 13.49 6.49 -2.00
C GLU A 69 12.03 6.07 -2.18
N TYR A 70 11.05 6.95 -1.91
CA TYR A 70 9.64 6.67 -2.19
C TYR A 70 9.41 6.28 -3.66
N LEU A 71 9.99 7.04 -4.60
CA LEU A 71 9.89 6.76 -6.04
C LEU A 71 10.62 5.47 -6.44
N ARG A 72 11.76 5.19 -5.81
CA ARG A 72 12.58 4.00 -6.09
C ARG A 72 11.92 2.73 -5.55
N LEU A 73 11.38 2.80 -4.34
CA LEU A 73 10.87 1.69 -3.57
C LEU A 73 9.36 1.56 -3.63
N GLY A 74 8.61 2.51 -4.18
CA GLY A 74 7.15 2.50 -4.17
C GLY A 74 6.51 2.59 -2.78
N TYR A 75 7.26 2.93 -1.74
CA TYR A 75 6.79 3.22 -0.38
C TYR A 75 7.86 4.03 0.34
N ALA A 76 7.49 4.73 1.40
CA ALA A 76 8.42 5.44 2.26
C ALA A 76 9.01 4.46 3.29
N PRO A 77 10.30 4.11 3.19
CA PRO A 77 10.92 3.11 4.06
C PRO A 77 11.18 3.64 5.48
N GLN A 78 10.73 2.94 6.51
CA GLN A 78 10.76 3.40 7.91
C GLN A 78 12.15 3.77 8.44
N ASP A 79 13.19 3.05 8.02
CA ASP A 79 14.57 3.19 8.50
C ASP A 79 15.35 4.34 7.84
N THR A 80 14.85 4.86 6.73
CA THR A 80 15.47 5.97 5.99
C THR A 80 14.49 7.09 5.65
N CYS A 81 13.24 7.02 6.13
CA CYS A 81 12.27 8.07 5.96
C CYS A 81 12.61 9.24 6.90
N HIS A 82 12.78 10.43 6.33
CA HIS A 82 12.88 11.69 7.07
C HIS A 82 11.48 12.21 7.45
N CYS A 83 10.63 11.32 7.96
CA CYS A 83 9.21 11.54 8.24
C CYS A 83 8.83 11.01 9.62
N TRP A 84 7.60 11.26 10.07
CA TRP A 84 7.10 10.70 11.32
C TRP A 84 6.98 9.17 11.26
N GLY A 85 6.43 8.64 10.17
CA GLY A 85 6.25 7.21 10.01
C GLY A 85 6.08 6.83 8.54
N GLY A 86 6.90 5.88 8.07
CA GLY A 86 6.95 5.50 6.66
C GLY A 86 5.67 4.83 6.16
N ALA A 87 4.94 4.09 7.01
CA ALA A 87 3.67 3.51 6.61
C ALA A 87 2.58 4.57 6.44
N ALA A 88 2.44 5.51 7.38
CA ALA A 88 1.54 6.65 7.24
C ALA A 88 1.91 7.52 6.01
N GLU A 89 3.18 7.86 5.85
CA GLU A 89 3.65 8.66 4.70
C GLU A 89 3.31 7.97 3.37
N THR A 90 3.48 6.64 3.29
CA THR A 90 3.11 5.87 2.10
C THR A 90 1.62 5.96 1.78
N LEU A 91 0.76 5.93 2.80
CA LEU A 91 -0.70 6.00 2.64
C LEU A 91 -1.15 7.40 2.21
N GLU A 92 -0.58 8.44 2.82
CA GLU A 92 -0.87 9.83 2.48
C GLU A 92 -0.42 10.13 1.04
N ASP A 93 0.80 9.78 0.69
CA ASP A 93 1.34 10.02 -0.65
C ASP A 93 0.61 9.21 -1.73
N SER A 94 0.16 7.99 -1.40
CA SER A 94 -0.69 7.20 -2.31
C SER A 94 -2.03 7.91 -2.58
N THR A 95 -2.61 8.54 -1.56
CA THR A 95 -3.85 9.31 -1.68
C THR A 95 -3.61 10.60 -2.48
N ALA A 96 -2.48 11.27 -2.25
CA ALA A 96 -2.07 12.45 -2.99
C ALA A 96 -1.78 12.14 -4.47
N ASP A 97 -1.15 11.01 -4.76
CA ASP A 97 -0.89 10.58 -6.14
C ASP A 97 -2.17 10.21 -6.87
N PHE A 98 -3.14 9.58 -6.19
CA PHE A 98 -4.49 9.40 -6.73
C PHE A 98 -5.14 10.76 -7.05
N ALA A 99 -5.08 11.72 -6.13
CA ALA A 99 -5.65 13.06 -6.32
C ALA A 99 -5.06 13.78 -7.54
N LEU A 100 -3.73 13.75 -7.69
CA LEU A 100 -3.05 14.35 -8.83
C LEU A 100 -3.36 13.61 -10.14
N ALA A 101 -3.42 12.28 -10.12
CA ALA A 101 -3.78 11.49 -11.30
C ALA A 101 -5.21 11.78 -11.77
N ASP A 102 -6.16 11.88 -10.85
CA ASP A 102 -7.53 12.23 -11.16
C ASP A 102 -7.63 13.65 -11.72
N TRP A 103 -7.00 14.62 -11.05
CA TRP A 103 -7.01 16.02 -11.48
C TRP A 103 -6.35 16.18 -12.85
N ALA A 104 -5.26 15.44 -13.12
CA ALA A 104 -4.62 15.38 -14.43
C ALA A 104 -5.61 14.95 -15.52
N GLY A 105 -6.41 13.92 -15.26
CA GLY A 105 -7.46 13.47 -16.18
C GLY A 105 -8.49 14.56 -16.48
N ARG A 106 -8.91 15.33 -15.47
CA ARG A 106 -9.83 16.47 -15.65
C ARG A 106 -9.24 17.62 -16.46
N LEU A 107 -7.91 17.77 -16.45
CA LEU A 107 -7.18 18.81 -17.19
C LEU A 107 -6.72 18.34 -18.58
N GLY A 108 -6.98 17.09 -18.97
CA GLY A 108 -6.49 16.51 -20.22
C GLY A 108 -4.98 16.25 -20.24
N ARG A 109 -4.37 16.06 -19.06
CA ARG A 109 -2.94 15.76 -18.86
C ARG A 109 -2.70 14.27 -18.75
N ASP A 110 -3.00 13.54 -19.83
CA ASP A 110 -2.93 12.08 -19.85
C ASP A 110 -1.52 11.54 -19.57
N ASP A 111 -0.48 12.29 -19.94
CA ASP A 111 0.93 12.00 -19.63
C ASP A 111 1.16 11.87 -18.11
N VAL A 112 0.67 12.86 -17.35
CA VAL A 112 0.81 12.89 -15.89
C VAL A 112 -0.09 11.85 -15.25
N ARG A 113 -1.34 11.72 -15.74
CA ARG A 113 -2.28 10.71 -15.23
C ARG A 113 -1.70 9.31 -15.34
N SER A 114 -1.16 8.93 -16.50
CA SER A 114 -0.57 7.61 -16.71
C SER A 114 0.65 7.35 -15.81
N ALA A 115 1.41 8.39 -15.47
CA ALA A 115 2.57 8.26 -14.58
C ALA A 115 2.21 8.13 -13.09
N LEU A 116 1.15 8.83 -12.64
CA LEU A 116 0.78 8.91 -11.22
C LEU A 116 -0.28 7.88 -10.81
N LEU A 117 -1.23 7.53 -11.69
CA LEU A 117 -2.33 6.63 -11.33
C LEU A 117 -1.87 5.27 -10.79
N PRO A 118 -0.80 4.63 -11.31
CA PRO A 118 -0.29 3.39 -10.72
C PRO A 118 0.22 3.55 -9.27
N ARG A 119 0.66 4.74 -8.88
CA ARG A 119 1.15 5.03 -7.53
C ARG A 119 0.04 5.10 -6.49
N ALA A 120 -1.19 5.35 -6.92
CA ALA A 120 -2.37 5.24 -6.06
C ALA A 120 -2.48 3.86 -5.39
N SER A 121 -1.92 2.81 -6.00
CA SER A 121 -1.91 1.45 -5.49
C SER A 121 -0.76 1.14 -4.54
N TRP A 122 0.15 2.09 -4.28
CA TRP A 122 1.36 1.88 -3.47
C TRP A 122 1.10 1.69 -1.98
N TRP A 123 -0.11 2.02 -1.49
CA TRP A 123 -0.58 1.62 -0.14
C TRP A 123 -0.41 0.12 0.12
N ARG A 124 -0.43 -0.71 -0.93
CA ARG A 124 -0.24 -2.17 -0.82
C ARG A 124 1.19 -2.56 -0.45
N ASN A 125 2.18 -1.68 -0.68
CA ASN A 125 3.58 -1.95 -0.38
C ASN A 125 3.89 -1.90 1.12
N THR A 126 3.00 -1.31 1.92
CA THR A 126 3.07 -1.29 3.39
C THR A 126 1.98 -2.15 4.03
N PHE A 127 1.08 -2.77 3.26
CA PHE A 127 0.12 -3.75 3.78
C PHE A 127 0.80 -5.11 3.94
N ASP A 128 1.02 -5.56 5.18
CA ASP A 128 1.49 -6.91 5.46
C ASP A 128 0.31 -7.88 5.51
N PRO A 129 0.08 -8.75 4.50
CA PRO A 129 -0.98 -9.74 4.56
C PRO A 129 -0.71 -10.83 5.62
N SER A 130 0.54 -10.98 6.08
CA SER A 130 0.91 -11.94 7.12
C SER A 130 0.71 -11.43 8.55
N ALA A 131 0.45 -10.12 8.70
CA ALA A 131 0.06 -9.56 9.98
C ALA A 131 -1.27 -10.17 10.46
N ALA A 132 -1.45 -10.22 11.79
CA ALA A 132 -2.60 -10.86 12.42
C ALA A 132 -3.96 -10.43 11.81
N GLY A 133 -4.98 -11.29 11.86
CA GLY A 133 -6.36 -10.89 11.52
C GLY A 133 -6.61 -10.48 10.06
N GLY A 134 -5.90 -11.09 9.10
CA GLY A 134 -6.10 -10.84 7.67
C GLY A 134 -5.30 -9.63 7.13
N GLY A 135 -4.21 -9.26 7.80
CA GLY A 135 -3.26 -8.26 7.35
C GLY A 135 -3.52 -6.84 7.87
N TYR A 136 -2.46 -6.05 8.00
CA TYR A 136 -2.48 -4.67 8.49
C TYR A 136 -1.45 -3.84 7.75
N GLN A 137 -1.65 -2.53 7.74
CA GLN A 137 -0.56 -1.62 7.39
C GLN A 137 0.55 -1.75 8.44
N GLN A 138 1.79 -1.85 7.99
CA GLN A 138 2.96 -2.07 8.83
C GLN A 138 4.16 -1.33 8.25
N ALA A 139 4.96 -0.74 9.14
CA ALA A 139 6.22 -0.11 8.77
C ALA A 139 7.16 -1.12 8.08
N ARG A 140 7.82 -0.67 7.01
CA ARG A 140 8.69 -1.49 6.16
C ARG A 140 10.02 -0.76 5.95
N ASN A 141 11.15 -1.44 6.12
CA ASN A 141 12.49 -0.90 5.93
C ASN A 141 12.87 -0.87 4.44
N ALA A 142 13.89 -0.10 4.07
CA ALA A 142 14.36 0.07 2.69
C ALA A 142 14.85 -1.23 2.04
N ASP A 143 15.29 -2.20 2.84
CA ASP A 143 15.67 -3.54 2.38
C ASP A 143 14.46 -4.47 2.13
N GLY A 144 13.25 -3.96 2.34
CA GLY A 144 11.99 -4.66 2.15
C GLY A 144 11.51 -5.47 3.35
N THR A 145 12.27 -5.53 4.45
CA THR A 145 11.84 -6.20 5.68
C THR A 145 10.74 -5.44 6.41
N TRP A 146 9.81 -6.15 7.02
CA TRP A 146 8.84 -5.55 7.94
C TRP A 146 9.52 -5.19 9.26
N VAL A 147 9.08 -4.09 9.88
CA VAL A 147 9.57 -3.67 11.19
C VAL A 147 8.92 -4.53 12.27
N TRP A 148 9.74 -5.11 13.16
CA TRP A 148 9.31 -5.95 14.28
C TRP A 148 9.87 -5.44 15.62
N PRO A 149 9.17 -5.67 16.75
CA PRO A 149 7.92 -6.43 16.88
C PRO A 149 6.69 -5.67 16.35
N PHE A 150 5.68 -6.40 15.85
CA PHE A 150 4.43 -5.82 15.34
C PHE A 150 3.22 -6.23 16.16
N SER A 151 2.35 -5.24 16.39
CA SER A 151 0.98 -5.41 16.87
C SER A 151 0.09 -4.42 16.11
N PRO A 152 -1.17 -4.75 15.81
CA PRO A 152 -2.14 -3.81 15.25
C PRO A 152 -2.33 -2.52 16.06
N SER A 153 -2.06 -2.56 17.37
CA SER A 153 -2.11 -1.40 18.27
C SER A 153 -0.88 -0.50 18.18
N SER A 154 0.15 -0.90 17.42
CA SER A 154 1.40 -0.15 17.30
C SER A 154 1.19 1.17 16.58
N ASP A 155 1.82 2.21 17.10
CA ASP A 155 1.98 3.54 16.52
C ASP A 155 3.26 3.66 15.68
N LEU A 156 4.12 2.64 15.68
CA LEU A 156 5.38 2.66 14.93
C LEU A 156 5.11 2.65 13.43
N GLY A 157 5.60 3.69 12.76
CA GLY A 157 5.35 3.94 11.35
C GLY A 157 4.08 4.73 11.06
N PHE A 158 3.40 5.24 12.08
CA PHE A 158 2.19 6.03 11.97
C PHE A 158 2.31 7.36 12.71
N ALA A 159 1.52 8.36 12.28
CA ALA A 159 1.44 9.67 12.94
C ALA A 159 0.11 9.80 13.68
N GLN A 160 0.16 9.93 15.00
CA GLN A 160 -1.01 10.10 15.89
C GLN A 160 -2.11 9.03 15.72
N GLY A 161 -1.73 7.81 15.37
CA GLY A 161 -2.66 6.72 15.20
C GLY A 161 -1.95 5.38 15.24
N SER A 162 -2.73 4.32 15.26
CA SER A 162 -2.23 2.96 15.20
C SER A 162 -2.31 2.40 13.79
N SER A 163 -1.60 1.29 13.56
CA SER A 163 -1.80 0.43 12.40
C SER A 163 -3.28 0.07 12.19
N ALA A 164 -4.02 -0.21 13.27
CA ALA A 164 -5.45 -0.55 13.19
C ALA A 164 -6.31 0.59 12.64
N THR A 165 -5.93 1.85 12.89
CA THR A 165 -6.61 3.02 12.33
C THR A 165 -6.18 3.27 10.89
N TYR A 166 -4.87 3.38 10.64
CA TYR A 166 -4.31 3.71 9.32
C TYR A 166 -4.55 2.63 8.26
N THR A 167 -4.81 1.39 8.65
CA THR A 167 -5.18 0.32 7.71
C THR A 167 -6.38 0.69 6.84
N TRP A 168 -7.27 1.54 7.34
CA TRP A 168 -8.45 1.99 6.63
C TRP A 168 -8.25 3.23 5.77
N MET A 169 -7.05 3.85 5.76
CA MET A 169 -6.73 5.06 5.01
C MET A 169 -6.45 4.78 3.53
N VAL A 170 -7.44 4.17 2.87
CA VAL A 170 -7.41 3.73 1.47
C VAL A 170 -8.76 4.06 0.82
N GLN A 171 -9.24 5.28 1.00
CA GLN A 171 -10.59 5.72 0.61
C GLN A 171 -10.80 5.65 -0.91
N HIS A 172 -9.72 5.76 -1.67
CA HIS A 172 -9.70 5.69 -3.14
C HIS A 172 -9.72 4.28 -3.71
N ASP A 173 -9.52 3.25 -2.88
CA ASP A 173 -9.41 1.85 -3.29
C ASP A 173 -9.94 0.88 -2.21
N VAL A 174 -11.17 1.11 -1.76
CA VAL A 174 -11.76 0.33 -0.66
C VAL A 174 -11.98 -1.12 -1.08
N SER A 175 -12.34 -1.37 -2.34
CA SER A 175 -12.47 -2.73 -2.87
C SER A 175 -11.14 -3.47 -2.91
N GLY A 176 -10.03 -2.79 -3.25
CA GLY A 176 -8.70 -3.36 -3.21
C GLY A 176 -8.25 -3.73 -1.80
N LEU A 177 -8.49 -2.85 -0.82
CA LEU A 177 -8.25 -3.15 0.59
C LEU A 177 -9.09 -4.34 1.06
N ALA A 178 -10.39 -4.34 0.72
CA ALA A 178 -11.28 -5.44 1.08
C ALA A 178 -10.82 -6.77 0.47
N ALA A 179 -10.36 -6.77 -0.79
CA ALA A 179 -9.79 -7.95 -1.42
C ALA A 179 -8.53 -8.45 -0.70
N ALA A 180 -7.63 -7.54 -0.31
CA ALA A 180 -6.42 -7.88 0.45
C ALA A 180 -6.74 -8.49 1.84
N MET A 181 -7.87 -8.10 2.46
CA MET A 181 -8.39 -8.66 3.71
C MET A 181 -9.16 -9.99 3.55
N GLY A 182 -9.28 -10.53 2.34
CA GLY A 182 -10.05 -11.75 2.08
C GLY A 182 -11.53 -11.53 1.75
N GLY A 183 -11.91 -10.30 1.35
CA GLY A 183 -13.20 -9.94 0.79
C GLY A 183 -14.00 -8.94 1.64
N LYS A 184 -15.04 -8.36 1.01
CA LYS A 184 -15.91 -7.34 1.63
C LYS A 184 -16.57 -7.78 2.94
N GLY A 185 -16.95 -9.06 3.04
CA GLY A 185 -17.54 -9.62 4.26
C GLY A 185 -16.55 -9.62 5.43
N GLN A 186 -15.28 -9.98 5.21
CA GLN A 186 -14.26 -9.94 6.24
C GLN A 186 -13.90 -8.51 6.64
N ALA A 187 -13.76 -7.61 5.66
CA ALA A 187 -13.53 -6.20 5.93
C ALA A 187 -14.67 -5.58 6.77
N ALA A 188 -15.93 -5.90 6.45
CA ALA A 188 -17.08 -5.38 7.19
C ALA A 188 -17.16 -5.94 8.61
N ALA A 189 -16.86 -7.23 8.81
CA ALA A 189 -16.79 -7.82 10.16
C ALA A 189 -15.68 -7.18 11.00
N ARG A 190 -14.54 -6.88 10.39
CA ARG A 190 -13.43 -6.18 11.06
C ARG A 190 -13.79 -4.75 11.44
N LEU A 191 -14.58 -4.05 10.62
CA LEU A 191 -15.16 -2.76 11.01
C LEU A 191 -16.13 -2.91 12.18
N ASP A 192 -16.97 -3.95 12.19
CA ASP A 192 -17.90 -4.18 13.31
C ASP A 192 -17.13 -4.29 14.64
N ASP A 193 -16.04 -5.06 14.64
CA ASP A 193 -15.13 -5.14 15.78
C ASP A 193 -14.46 -3.78 16.05
N PHE A 194 -13.95 -3.10 15.04
CA PHE A 194 -13.26 -1.81 15.22
C PHE A 194 -14.15 -0.76 15.90
N PHE A 195 -15.44 -0.71 15.58
CA PHE A 195 -16.39 0.25 16.15
C PHE A 195 -16.97 -0.13 17.51
N HIS A 196 -16.77 -1.36 18.00
CA HIS A 196 -17.35 -1.83 19.25
C HIS A 196 -16.30 -2.35 20.25
N ARG A 197 -16.53 -2.09 21.53
CA ARG A 197 -15.80 -2.72 22.63
C ARG A 197 -16.28 -4.17 22.83
N PRO A 198 -15.51 -5.01 23.56
CA PRO A 198 -15.92 -6.39 23.84
C PRO A 198 -17.28 -6.55 24.55
N ASP A 199 -17.76 -5.51 25.23
CA ASP A 199 -19.09 -5.47 25.87
C ASP A 199 -20.22 -5.05 24.91
N GLY A 200 -19.91 -4.79 23.65
CA GLY A 200 -20.85 -4.34 22.62
C GLY A 200 -21.13 -2.84 22.63
N SER A 201 -20.51 -2.04 23.50
CA SER A 201 -20.64 -0.59 23.48
C SER A 201 -19.82 0.04 22.34
N TRP A 202 -20.23 1.21 21.86
CA TRP A 202 -19.49 1.96 20.83
C TRP A 202 -18.11 2.39 21.32
N ALA A 203 -17.08 2.14 20.52
CA ALA A 203 -15.75 2.71 20.72
C ALA A 203 -15.73 4.20 20.36
N THR A 204 -15.16 5.01 21.26
CA THR A 204 -15.06 6.47 21.13
C THR A 204 -13.70 6.93 21.65
N GLY A 205 -12.64 6.23 21.27
CA GLY A 205 -11.27 6.43 21.75
C GLY A 205 -10.88 5.61 22.98
N GLY A 206 -9.59 5.71 23.34
CA GLY A 206 -8.98 5.06 24.51
C GLY A 206 -8.48 3.62 24.31
N ASP A 207 -8.62 3.07 23.10
CA ASP A 207 -8.09 1.75 22.72
C ASP A 207 -7.55 1.83 21.29
N ALA A 208 -6.24 1.62 21.13
CA ALA A 208 -5.55 1.70 19.84
C ALA A 208 -6.00 0.65 18.82
N LEU A 209 -6.74 -0.39 19.24
CA LEU A 209 -7.34 -1.38 18.35
C LEU A 209 -8.75 -0.99 17.87
N ARG A 210 -9.30 0.12 18.34
CA ARG A 210 -10.69 0.53 18.13
C ARG A 210 -10.77 1.93 17.55
N TYR A 211 -11.97 2.27 17.11
CA TYR A 211 -12.25 3.58 16.54
C TYR A 211 -12.06 4.71 17.56
N ASP A 212 -11.33 5.73 17.11
CA ASP A 212 -11.16 6.99 17.81
C ASP A 212 -11.72 8.14 16.95
N PRO A 213 -12.87 8.73 17.31
CA PRO A 213 -13.45 9.86 16.59
C PRO A 213 -12.82 11.21 16.95
N THR A 214 -11.78 11.23 17.80
CA THR A 214 -11.15 12.46 18.28
C THR A 214 -9.96 12.92 17.43
N ASN A 215 -9.57 12.14 16.42
CA ASN A 215 -8.38 12.37 15.60
C ASN A 215 -8.64 12.10 14.10
N GLU A 216 -7.90 12.78 13.21
CA GLU A 216 -8.15 12.86 11.77
C GLU A 216 -7.96 11.56 10.97
N PRO A 217 -6.94 10.71 11.19
CA PRO A 217 -6.65 9.58 10.31
C PRO A 217 -7.78 8.57 10.18
N GLY A 218 -8.75 8.58 11.10
CA GLY A 218 -9.87 7.65 11.12
C GLY A 218 -11.23 8.22 10.72
N ILE A 219 -11.39 9.53 10.51
CA ILE A 219 -12.75 10.12 10.45
C ILE A 219 -13.60 9.67 9.25
N HIS A 220 -12.96 9.18 8.19
CA HIS A 220 -13.66 8.62 7.03
C HIS A 220 -14.14 7.17 7.24
N ILE A 221 -13.60 6.44 8.23
CA ILE A 221 -13.80 5.00 8.39
C ILE A 221 -15.29 4.61 8.51
N PRO A 222 -16.16 5.35 9.25
CA PRO A 222 -17.59 5.01 9.34
C PRO A 222 -18.30 4.92 7.98
N TRP A 223 -17.80 5.62 6.97
CA TRP A 223 -18.41 5.72 5.65
C TRP A 223 -18.04 4.56 4.73
N LEU A 224 -16.99 3.80 5.06
CA LEU A 224 -16.46 2.71 4.24
C LEU A 224 -17.45 1.55 4.07
N TYR A 225 -18.39 1.36 5.01
CA TYR A 225 -19.45 0.36 4.87
C TYR A 225 -20.29 0.52 3.59
N ASN A 226 -20.37 1.74 3.02
CA ASN A 226 -21.01 1.96 1.72
C ASN A 226 -20.32 1.15 0.61
N ALA A 227 -18.99 1.20 0.54
CA ALA A 227 -18.18 0.45 -0.43
C ALA A 227 -18.10 -1.06 -0.13
N LEU A 228 -18.47 -1.48 1.08
CA LEU A 228 -18.57 -2.88 1.49
C LEU A 228 -19.97 -3.48 1.30
N GLY A 229 -20.91 -2.70 0.73
CA GLY A 229 -22.29 -3.16 0.49
C GLY A 229 -23.15 -3.27 1.73
N GLN A 230 -22.79 -2.56 2.81
CA GLN A 230 -23.53 -2.54 4.08
C GLN A 230 -23.89 -1.10 4.51
N PRO A 231 -24.51 -0.28 3.65
CA PRO A 231 -24.75 1.15 3.93
C PRO A 231 -25.62 1.42 5.17
N TRP A 232 -26.45 0.46 5.61
CA TRP A 232 -27.20 0.57 6.86
C TRP A 232 -26.29 0.64 8.10
N LYS A 233 -25.08 0.07 8.02
CA LYS A 233 -24.06 0.23 9.06
C LYS A 233 -23.41 1.60 9.02
N THR A 234 -23.17 2.19 7.84
CA THR A 234 -22.77 3.62 7.76
C THR A 234 -23.79 4.50 8.48
N GLN A 235 -25.09 4.29 8.20
CA GLN A 235 -26.18 5.07 8.80
C GLN A 235 -26.16 4.96 10.32
N GLN A 236 -26.05 3.74 10.85
CA GLN A 236 -25.99 3.50 12.29
C GLN A 236 -24.75 4.13 12.93
N THR A 237 -23.56 3.85 12.39
CA THR A 237 -22.28 4.29 12.96
C THR A 237 -22.15 5.80 12.92
N VAL A 238 -22.42 6.45 11.78
CA VAL A 238 -22.32 7.92 11.67
C VAL A 238 -23.28 8.61 12.62
N ARG A 239 -24.54 8.16 12.72
CA ARG A 239 -25.53 8.72 13.64
C ARG A 239 -25.15 8.50 15.11
N ALA A 240 -24.60 7.33 15.44
CA ALA A 240 -24.10 7.04 16.78
C ALA A 240 -22.94 7.97 17.14
N MET A 241 -21.92 8.09 16.28
CA MET A 241 -20.75 8.95 16.54
C MET A 241 -21.17 10.42 16.67
N ALA A 242 -21.95 10.94 15.73
CA ALA A 242 -22.47 12.31 15.80
C ALA A 242 -23.25 12.59 17.10
N SER A 243 -23.95 11.60 17.65
CA SER A 243 -24.72 11.77 18.89
C SER A 243 -23.89 11.57 20.17
N LEU A 244 -22.89 10.70 20.15
CA LEU A 244 -22.14 10.32 21.36
C LEU A 244 -21.04 11.32 21.69
N VAL A 245 -20.38 11.86 20.65
CA VAL A 245 -19.13 12.61 20.82
C VAL A 245 -19.24 14.10 20.50
N TYR A 246 -20.36 14.56 19.93
CA TYR A 246 -20.65 15.98 19.74
C TYR A 246 -21.77 16.45 20.67
N ARG A 247 -21.57 17.61 21.33
CA ARG A 247 -22.50 18.20 22.31
C ARG A 247 -22.54 19.71 22.17
N THR A 248 -23.58 20.32 22.73
CA THR A 248 -23.64 21.78 22.86
C THR A 248 -22.95 22.21 24.16
N GLY A 249 -21.95 23.08 24.07
CA GLY A 249 -21.24 23.64 25.23
C GLY A 249 -19.71 23.68 25.06
N PRO A 250 -18.96 24.18 26.08
CA PRO A 250 -17.51 24.36 25.99
C PRO A 250 -16.70 23.07 25.77
N ALA A 251 -17.25 21.90 26.11
CA ALA A 251 -16.67 20.57 25.86
C ALA A 251 -17.45 19.84 24.75
N GLY A 252 -17.89 20.58 23.74
CA GLY A 252 -18.83 20.12 22.72
C GLY A 252 -18.20 19.30 21.58
N LEU A 253 -16.89 19.34 21.44
CA LEU A 253 -16.15 18.61 20.40
C LEU A 253 -15.50 17.34 20.95
N PRO A 254 -15.33 16.30 20.13
CA PRO A 254 -14.73 15.03 20.55
C PRO A 254 -13.25 15.15 20.94
N GLY A 255 -12.52 16.04 20.26
CA GLY A 255 -11.09 16.28 20.42
C GLY A 255 -10.74 17.70 19.97
N ASN A 256 -9.53 17.87 19.45
CA ASN A 256 -9.16 19.11 18.78
C ASN A 256 -10.07 19.34 17.56
N ASP A 257 -10.42 20.59 17.28
CA ASP A 257 -11.21 20.89 16.06
C ASP A 257 -10.34 20.84 14.79
N ASP A 258 -9.03 20.97 14.96
CA ASP A 258 -8.00 20.98 13.91
C ASP A 258 -8.41 21.83 12.71
N LEU A 259 -8.56 23.12 13.00
CA LEU A 259 -8.88 24.16 12.02
C LEU A 259 -10.21 23.94 11.29
N GLY A 260 -11.18 23.31 11.96
CA GLY A 260 -12.52 23.05 11.45
C GLY A 260 -12.72 21.65 10.88
N THR A 261 -11.72 20.76 10.96
CA THR A 261 -11.80 19.39 10.44
C THR A 261 -12.90 18.59 11.14
N MET A 262 -12.92 18.56 12.48
CA MET A 262 -13.97 17.87 13.24
C MET A 262 -15.33 18.56 13.07
N SER A 263 -15.37 19.89 13.09
CA SER A 263 -16.63 20.62 12.83
C SER A 263 -17.20 20.33 11.45
N ALA A 264 -16.38 20.28 10.40
CA ALA A 264 -16.81 19.94 9.05
C ALA A 264 -17.34 18.50 8.97
N TRP A 265 -16.68 17.55 9.65
CA TRP A 265 -17.17 16.18 9.75
C TRP A 265 -18.59 16.12 10.32
N TYR A 266 -18.87 16.87 11.41
CA TYR A 266 -20.22 16.93 11.97
C TYR A 266 -21.25 17.53 11.01
N VAL A 267 -20.90 18.59 10.28
CA VAL A 267 -21.79 19.19 9.27
C VAL A 267 -22.16 18.16 8.20
N PHE A 268 -21.18 17.45 7.64
CA PHE A 268 -21.41 16.37 6.67
C PHE A 268 -22.26 15.23 7.27
N ALA A 269 -21.91 14.75 8.47
CA ALA A 269 -22.68 13.73 9.17
C ALA A 269 -24.14 14.15 9.41
N ALA A 270 -24.40 15.40 9.77
CA ALA A 270 -25.74 15.93 10.01
C ALA A 270 -26.56 16.08 8.71
N LEU A 271 -25.91 16.44 7.60
CA LEU A 271 -26.53 16.45 6.27
C LEU A 271 -26.82 15.03 5.76
N GLY A 272 -26.11 14.02 6.30
CA GLY A 272 -26.22 12.64 5.85
C GLY A 272 -25.45 12.36 4.56
N VAL A 273 -24.42 13.16 4.27
CA VAL A 273 -23.56 13.00 3.08
C VAL A 273 -22.09 13.23 3.43
N TYR A 274 -21.14 12.59 2.74
CA TYR A 274 -19.70 12.80 2.98
C TYR A 274 -18.88 12.56 1.70
N PRO A 275 -17.84 13.35 1.39
CA PRO A 275 -16.99 13.11 0.23
C PRO A 275 -16.37 11.72 0.26
N GLN A 276 -16.51 10.93 -0.81
CA GLN A 276 -15.96 9.57 -0.86
C GLN A 276 -14.44 9.56 -0.72
N THR A 277 -13.78 10.46 -1.45
CA THR A 277 -12.33 10.67 -1.39
C THR A 277 -12.05 12.17 -1.34
N PRO A 278 -10.96 12.61 -0.68
CA PRO A 278 -10.68 14.04 -0.51
C PRO A 278 -10.55 14.83 -1.82
N SER A 279 -10.19 14.18 -2.93
CA SER A 279 -9.93 14.82 -4.23
C SER A 279 -11.14 14.88 -5.18
N ARG A 280 -12.27 14.30 -4.78
CA ARG A 280 -13.44 14.09 -5.64
C ARG A 280 -14.70 14.68 -5.03
N ALA A 281 -15.74 14.80 -5.86
CA ALA A 281 -17.03 15.36 -5.46
C ALA A 281 -18.16 14.33 -5.38
N GLU A 282 -17.87 13.02 -5.49
CA GLU A 282 -18.85 11.99 -5.15
C GLU A 282 -19.17 12.03 -3.66
N LEU A 283 -20.46 11.91 -3.33
CA LEU A 283 -20.92 12.00 -1.95
C LEU A 283 -21.51 10.66 -1.51
N LEU A 284 -20.89 10.01 -0.52
CA LEU A 284 -21.44 8.86 0.17
C LEU A 284 -22.66 9.28 0.99
N LEU A 285 -23.72 8.46 0.95
CA LEU A 285 -24.94 8.70 1.71
C LEU A 285 -24.87 8.02 3.08
N SER A 286 -25.48 8.68 4.05
CA SER A 286 -25.82 8.17 5.38
C SER A 286 -27.25 8.61 5.72
N SER A 287 -27.54 8.82 7.00
CA SER A 287 -28.83 9.24 7.51
C SER A 287 -28.81 10.72 7.87
N PRO A 288 -29.68 11.57 7.28
CA PRO A 288 -29.80 12.96 7.69
C PRO A 288 -30.28 13.08 9.14
N VAL A 289 -29.75 14.07 9.86
CA VAL A 289 -30.20 14.41 11.23
C VAL A 289 -31.44 15.30 11.20
N PHE A 290 -31.53 16.22 10.23
CA PHE A 290 -32.61 17.20 10.13
C PHE A 290 -33.70 16.75 9.14
N PRO A 291 -34.98 17.09 9.40
CA PRO A 291 -36.06 16.82 8.45
C PRO A 291 -35.88 17.50 7.09
N LYS A 292 -35.16 18.62 7.05
CA LYS A 292 -34.80 19.33 5.83
C LYS A 292 -33.54 20.15 6.03
N ALA A 293 -32.66 20.11 5.04
CA ALA A 293 -31.49 21.00 4.93
C ALA A 293 -31.34 21.45 3.47
N TRP A 294 -30.73 22.62 3.25
CA TRP A 294 -30.36 23.08 1.92
C TRP A 294 -28.97 23.72 1.95
N ILE A 295 -28.20 23.47 0.91
CA ILE A 295 -26.89 24.07 0.66
C ILE A 295 -27.11 25.12 -0.41
N ASN A 296 -27.01 26.39 -0.01
CA ASN A 296 -27.12 27.49 -0.96
C ASN A 296 -25.85 27.59 -1.81
N ARG A 297 -26.01 27.64 -3.13
CA ARG A 297 -24.90 27.69 -4.09
C ARG A 297 -24.94 29.01 -4.84
N GLU A 298 -23.80 29.68 -4.95
CA GLU A 298 -23.71 30.92 -5.71
C GLU A 298 -24.00 30.66 -7.19
N GLY A 299 -24.95 31.40 -7.77
CA GLY A 299 -25.26 31.35 -9.20
C GLY A 299 -25.95 30.06 -9.71
N GLY A 300 -26.39 29.16 -8.83
CA GLY A 300 -26.95 27.85 -9.22
C GLY A 300 -28.17 27.39 -8.42
N LYS A 301 -28.70 26.21 -8.76
CA LYS A 301 -29.72 25.53 -7.95
C LYS A 301 -29.09 25.00 -6.67
N ASP A 302 -29.79 25.17 -5.56
CA ASP A 302 -29.43 24.60 -4.25
C ASP A 302 -29.36 23.06 -4.30
N ILE A 303 -28.58 22.48 -3.39
CA ILE A 303 -28.71 21.07 -3.03
C ILE A 303 -29.66 21.01 -1.84
N THR A 304 -30.84 20.43 -2.03
CA THR A 304 -31.85 20.27 -0.97
C THR A 304 -31.89 18.80 -0.54
N ILE A 305 -31.82 18.56 0.76
CA ILE A 305 -31.95 17.23 1.36
C ILE A 305 -33.20 17.25 2.24
N THR A 306 -34.18 16.42 1.90
CA THR A 306 -35.47 16.35 2.60
C THR A 306 -35.69 14.93 3.14
N ALA A 307 -35.81 14.80 4.46
CA ALA A 307 -36.05 13.54 5.15
C ALA A 307 -37.12 13.76 6.23
N PRO A 308 -38.42 13.88 5.90
CA PRO A 308 -39.43 14.41 6.82
C PRO A 308 -39.56 13.66 8.15
N ASN A 309 -39.21 12.37 8.15
CA ASN A 309 -39.26 11.50 9.32
C ASN A 309 -37.92 11.41 10.07
N ALA A 310 -36.89 12.16 9.70
CA ALA A 310 -35.59 12.15 10.37
C ALA A 310 -35.76 12.51 11.86
N SER A 311 -35.32 11.60 12.71
CA SER A 311 -35.41 11.70 14.16
C SER A 311 -34.31 10.85 14.80
N PRO A 312 -34.07 10.95 16.11
CA PRO A 312 -33.18 10.03 16.84
C PRO A 312 -33.53 8.55 16.64
N ASP A 313 -34.82 8.22 16.49
CA ASP A 313 -35.29 6.84 16.32
C ASP A 313 -35.26 6.38 14.85
N ASN A 314 -35.48 7.29 13.90
CA ASN A 314 -35.52 7.00 12.47
C ASN A 314 -34.15 7.23 11.84
N VAL A 315 -33.29 6.22 11.96
CA VAL A 315 -31.89 6.27 11.50
C VAL A 315 -31.73 5.65 10.11
N TYR A 316 -32.53 4.67 9.73
CA TYR A 316 -32.21 3.85 8.56
C TYR A 316 -32.90 4.32 7.29
N VAL A 317 -32.15 4.49 6.22
CA VAL A 317 -32.67 4.80 4.89
C VAL A 317 -33.40 3.57 4.35
N ARG A 318 -34.69 3.74 4.03
CA ARG A 318 -35.52 2.71 3.38
C ARG A 318 -35.57 2.89 1.87
N GLY A 319 -35.36 4.11 1.38
CA GLY A 319 -35.26 4.45 -0.02
C GLY A 319 -34.92 5.93 -0.21
N ALA A 320 -34.46 6.29 -1.40
CA ALA A 320 -34.15 7.67 -1.74
C ALA A 320 -34.61 8.02 -3.16
N ARG A 321 -34.77 9.31 -3.43
CA ARG A 321 -35.03 9.86 -4.76
C ARG A 321 -34.18 11.10 -5.00
N LEU A 322 -33.52 11.18 -6.15
CA LEU A 322 -32.80 12.36 -6.62
C LEU A 322 -33.55 12.97 -7.80
N ASP A 323 -33.95 14.24 -7.68
CA ASP A 323 -34.76 14.96 -8.66
C ASP A 323 -36.00 14.14 -9.11
N GLY A 324 -36.66 13.50 -8.14
CA GLY A 324 -37.87 12.67 -8.35
C GLY A 324 -37.63 11.26 -8.88
N ARG A 325 -36.40 10.91 -9.30
CA ARG A 325 -36.04 9.57 -9.79
C ARG A 325 -35.57 8.67 -8.65
N PRO A 326 -35.87 7.36 -8.66
CA PRO A 326 -35.34 6.43 -7.67
C PRO A 326 -33.81 6.52 -7.59
N GLN A 327 -33.30 6.71 -6.38
CA GLN A 327 -31.88 6.59 -6.07
C GLN A 327 -31.66 5.28 -5.32
N THR A 328 -31.11 4.31 -6.03
CA THR A 328 -30.83 2.96 -5.50
C THR A 328 -29.41 2.81 -4.98
N ARG A 329 -28.52 3.77 -5.29
CA ARG A 329 -27.13 3.81 -4.82
C ARG A 329 -27.05 4.49 -3.46
N SER A 330 -26.12 4.03 -2.63
CA SER A 330 -25.75 4.65 -1.35
C SER A 330 -24.77 5.82 -1.53
N TRP A 331 -24.70 6.41 -2.73
CA TRP A 331 -23.83 7.52 -3.06
C TRP A 331 -24.42 8.36 -4.20
N LEU A 332 -23.98 9.61 -4.31
CA LEU A 332 -24.34 10.59 -5.33
C LEU A 332 -23.13 10.85 -6.21
N SER A 333 -23.35 10.96 -7.52
CA SER A 333 -22.32 11.40 -8.46
C SER A 333 -21.98 12.88 -8.29
N GLU A 334 -20.81 13.27 -8.79
CA GLU A 334 -20.31 14.65 -8.75
C GLU A 334 -21.29 15.69 -9.35
N GLU A 335 -22.13 15.27 -10.30
CA GLU A 335 -23.15 16.12 -10.91
C GLU A 335 -24.02 16.86 -9.88
N VAL A 336 -24.30 16.27 -8.71
CA VAL A 336 -25.10 16.94 -7.67
C VAL A 336 -24.38 18.18 -7.13
N VAL A 337 -23.06 18.13 -6.99
CA VAL A 337 -22.23 19.27 -6.56
C VAL A 337 -22.14 20.32 -7.67
N GLU A 338 -22.14 19.90 -8.94
CA GLU A 338 -22.04 20.81 -10.09
C GLU A 338 -23.35 21.53 -10.42
N ARG A 339 -24.50 20.84 -10.41
CA ARG A 339 -25.78 21.40 -10.89
C ARG A 339 -26.83 21.59 -9.79
N GLY A 340 -26.55 21.18 -8.56
CA GLY A 340 -27.53 21.11 -7.49
C GLY A 340 -28.46 19.89 -7.64
N GLY A 341 -29.45 19.78 -6.76
CA GLY A 341 -30.37 18.63 -6.78
C GLY A 341 -31.33 18.62 -5.61
N ASP A 342 -32.45 17.92 -5.78
CA ASP A 342 -33.40 17.64 -4.70
C ASP A 342 -33.33 16.16 -4.32
N LEU A 343 -32.71 15.87 -3.16
CA LEU A 343 -32.60 14.54 -2.58
C LEU A 343 -33.69 14.36 -1.52
N VAL A 344 -34.62 13.45 -1.77
CA VAL A 344 -35.64 13.02 -0.80
C VAL A 344 -35.25 11.66 -0.24
N VAL A 345 -35.13 11.55 1.08
CA VAL A 345 -34.70 10.34 1.78
C VAL A 345 -35.85 9.86 2.68
N ASP A 346 -36.33 8.63 2.46
CA ASP A 346 -37.26 7.96 3.39
C ASP A 346 -36.44 7.24 4.46
N VAL A 347 -36.64 7.64 5.71
CA VAL A 347 -35.96 7.06 6.88
C VAL A 347 -36.96 6.40 7.83
N GLY A 348 -36.51 5.35 8.52
CA GLY A 348 -37.30 4.61 9.51
C GLY A 348 -36.44 3.95 10.59
N PRO A 349 -37.07 3.25 11.55
CA PRO A 349 -36.37 2.72 12.73
C PRO A 349 -35.70 1.36 12.49
N THR A 350 -35.95 0.71 11.34
CA THR A 350 -35.41 -0.60 11.00
C THR A 350 -34.54 -0.56 9.75
N PRO A 351 -33.39 -1.27 9.73
CA PRO A 351 -32.49 -1.28 8.58
C PRO A 351 -33.15 -1.94 7.36
N ASN A 352 -33.05 -1.28 6.20
CA ASN A 352 -33.25 -1.92 4.90
C ASN A 352 -31.90 -2.42 4.38
N THR A 353 -31.63 -3.71 4.54
CA THR A 353 -30.35 -4.31 4.13
C THR A 353 -30.22 -4.53 2.62
N ALA A 354 -31.27 -4.23 1.83
CA ALA A 354 -31.25 -4.35 0.38
C ALA A 354 -30.97 -3.02 -0.34
N TRP A 355 -31.25 -1.87 0.29
CA TRP A 355 -31.04 -0.57 -0.34
C TRP A 355 -29.55 -0.21 -0.38
N GLY A 356 -29.04 0.24 -1.53
CA GLY A 356 -27.65 0.70 -1.67
C GLY A 356 -26.58 -0.40 -1.53
N ALA A 357 -26.96 -1.68 -1.57
CA ALA A 357 -26.06 -2.80 -1.27
C ALA A 357 -25.38 -3.45 -2.50
N THR A 358 -25.76 -3.05 -3.72
CA THR A 358 -25.30 -3.71 -4.96
C THR A 358 -24.50 -2.80 -5.89
N ASP A 359 -25.02 -1.61 -6.19
CA ASP A 359 -24.36 -0.59 -7.01
C ASP A 359 -23.52 0.33 -6.10
N LEU A 360 -22.33 -0.16 -5.78
CA LEU A 360 -21.45 0.40 -4.76
C LEU A 360 -20.70 1.64 -5.26
N PRO A 361 -20.17 2.47 -4.33
CA PRO A 361 -19.21 3.52 -4.67
C PRO A 361 -18.08 3.01 -5.58
N VAL A 362 -17.66 3.85 -6.52
CA VAL A 362 -16.67 3.48 -7.54
C VAL A 362 -15.27 3.81 -7.04
N ASP A 363 -14.38 2.81 -7.04
CA ASP A 363 -12.95 3.04 -6.85
C ASP A 363 -12.36 3.48 -8.20
N HIS A 364 -11.72 4.66 -8.24
CA HIS A 364 -11.19 5.26 -9.48
C HIS A 364 -9.71 4.95 -9.71
N VAL A 365 -9.27 3.78 -9.24
CA VAL A 365 -7.88 3.31 -9.31
C VAL A 365 -7.75 2.07 -10.20
N PRO A 366 -6.53 1.66 -10.57
CA PRO A 366 -6.32 0.38 -11.24
C PRO A 366 -6.86 -0.77 -10.39
N THR A 367 -7.50 -1.75 -11.05
CA THR A 367 -8.15 -2.88 -10.38
C THR A 367 -7.17 -3.78 -9.65
N ALA A 368 -7.64 -4.43 -8.58
CA ALA A 368 -6.90 -5.49 -7.90
C ALA A 368 -6.46 -6.58 -8.90
N GLY A 369 -5.15 -6.69 -9.15
CA GLY A 369 -4.57 -7.62 -10.13
C GLY A 369 -3.42 -7.02 -10.94
N ASP A 370 -3.35 -5.69 -11.05
CA ASP A 370 -2.18 -5.04 -11.62
C ASP A 370 -0.99 -5.17 -10.64
N PRO A 371 0.20 -5.59 -11.12
CA PRO A 371 1.36 -5.76 -10.25
C PRO A 371 1.70 -4.45 -9.56
N VAL A 372 1.55 -4.43 -8.24
CA VAL A 372 2.07 -3.37 -7.40
C VAL A 372 3.59 -3.47 -7.44
N PRO A 373 4.35 -2.39 -7.66
CA PRO A 373 5.79 -2.46 -7.88
C PRO A 373 6.64 -3.20 -6.82
N ASN A 374 6.10 -3.55 -5.63
CA ASN A 374 6.83 -4.32 -4.61
C ASN A 374 6.03 -5.44 -3.92
N LEU A 375 4.89 -5.85 -4.49
CA LEU A 375 4.60 -7.27 -4.48
C LEU A 375 5.43 -7.85 -5.62
N PRO A 376 6.15 -8.98 -5.44
CA PRO A 376 6.88 -9.55 -6.55
C PRO A 376 5.89 -9.71 -7.72
N PRO A 377 6.29 -9.38 -8.96
CA PRO A 377 5.52 -9.77 -10.12
C PRO A 377 5.08 -11.22 -9.96
N ALA A 378 3.84 -11.54 -10.33
CA ALA A 378 3.42 -12.93 -10.38
C ALA A 378 4.53 -13.74 -11.08
N CYS A 379 4.97 -14.83 -10.44
CA CYS A 379 6.01 -15.67 -11.02
C CYS A 379 5.57 -16.09 -12.43
N THR A 380 6.53 -16.36 -13.31
CA THR A 380 6.19 -16.92 -14.61
C THR A 380 5.86 -18.40 -14.44
N PRO A 381 4.59 -18.84 -14.63
CA PRO A 381 4.23 -20.23 -14.42
C PRO A 381 4.89 -21.11 -15.50
N SER A 382 5.44 -22.25 -15.09
CA SER A 382 5.92 -23.28 -16.01
C SER A 382 5.62 -24.68 -15.45
N GLY A 383 4.58 -25.31 -16.00
CA GLY A 383 4.09 -26.60 -15.50
C GLY A 383 3.62 -26.50 -14.05
N THR A 384 4.25 -27.27 -13.14
CA THR A 384 4.01 -27.22 -11.69
C THR A 384 4.91 -26.23 -10.96
N SER A 385 5.82 -25.57 -11.68
CA SER A 385 6.80 -24.63 -11.14
C SER A 385 6.48 -23.17 -11.45
N CYS A 386 7.13 -22.27 -10.73
CA CYS A 386 6.80 -20.87 -10.62
C CYS A 386 8.11 -20.08 -10.53
N ALA A 387 8.58 -19.56 -11.68
CA ALA A 387 9.85 -18.85 -11.78
C ALA A 387 9.72 -17.41 -11.24
N HIS A 388 10.39 -17.11 -10.13
CA HIS A 388 10.29 -15.82 -9.44
C HIS A 388 11.23 -14.76 -10.02
N ASP A 389 10.75 -13.53 -10.05
CA ASP A 389 11.55 -12.36 -10.41
C ASP A 389 12.29 -11.81 -9.18
N LEU A 390 13.61 -11.96 -9.18
CA LEU A 390 14.50 -11.48 -8.12
C LEU A 390 15.16 -10.13 -8.44
N ARG A 391 14.78 -9.44 -9.53
CA ARG A 391 15.45 -8.21 -9.96
C ARG A 391 15.41 -7.12 -8.89
N ALA A 392 14.32 -7.02 -8.14
CA ALA A 392 14.19 -6.05 -7.05
C ALA A 392 15.10 -6.37 -5.85
N GLN A 393 15.42 -7.65 -5.63
CA GLN A 393 16.27 -8.14 -4.54
C GLN A 393 17.75 -8.24 -4.93
N SER A 394 18.06 -8.07 -6.21
CA SER A 394 19.42 -8.20 -6.73
C SER A 394 20.27 -7.00 -6.31
N ASP A 395 21.32 -7.25 -5.54
CA ASP A 395 22.16 -6.26 -4.89
C ASP A 395 23.63 -6.30 -5.35
N VAL A 396 24.02 -7.37 -6.03
CA VAL A 396 25.39 -7.61 -6.51
C VAL A 396 25.40 -7.75 -8.03
N ASP A 397 26.29 -7.00 -8.68
CA ASP A 397 26.74 -7.31 -10.03
C ASP A 397 27.82 -8.40 -9.95
N GLY A 398 27.44 -9.64 -10.25
CA GLY A 398 28.29 -10.82 -10.07
C GLY A 398 28.86 -11.39 -11.35
N VAL A 399 28.63 -10.73 -12.48
CA VAL A 399 29.00 -11.23 -13.81
C VAL A 399 29.84 -10.20 -14.56
N ALA A 400 30.63 -10.67 -15.51
CA ALA A 400 31.37 -9.81 -16.42
C ALA A 400 31.46 -10.47 -17.78
N THR A 401 31.60 -9.68 -18.84
CA THR A 401 31.79 -10.21 -20.20
C THR A 401 33.28 -10.30 -20.54
N ALA A 402 33.63 -11.10 -21.54
CA ALA A 402 34.98 -11.14 -22.08
C ALA A 402 35.51 -9.76 -22.52
N ASP A 403 34.66 -8.87 -23.03
CA ASP A 403 35.07 -7.54 -23.50
C ASP A 403 35.11 -6.49 -22.38
N ALA A 404 34.46 -6.76 -21.25
CA ALA A 404 34.39 -5.86 -20.10
C ALA A 404 34.71 -6.60 -18.79
N LYS A 405 35.83 -7.32 -18.76
CA LYS A 405 36.27 -8.14 -17.61
C LYS A 405 36.40 -7.35 -16.30
N GLN A 406 36.57 -6.02 -16.42
CA GLN A 406 36.70 -5.11 -15.29
C GLN A 406 35.37 -4.87 -14.54
N GLN A 407 34.24 -5.31 -15.10
CA GLN A 407 32.91 -5.22 -14.49
C GLN A 407 32.65 -6.38 -13.51
N GLY A 408 31.60 -6.26 -12.71
CA GLY A 408 31.24 -7.23 -11.69
C GLY A 408 32.23 -7.34 -10.52
N ASN A 409 31.74 -7.88 -9.42
CA ASN A 409 32.55 -8.25 -8.25
C ASN A 409 31.77 -9.23 -7.36
N LEU A 410 31.58 -10.47 -7.84
CA LEU A 410 30.76 -11.46 -7.14
C LEU A 410 31.31 -11.80 -5.75
N ASP A 411 32.63 -12.01 -5.64
CA ASP A 411 33.27 -12.51 -4.43
C ASP A 411 33.78 -11.42 -3.46
N GLY A 412 33.60 -10.15 -3.83
CA GLY A 412 34.11 -9.00 -3.10
C GLY A 412 35.62 -8.77 -3.23
N LYS A 413 36.35 -9.69 -3.89
CA LYS A 413 37.81 -9.63 -4.15
C LYS A 413 38.12 -9.30 -5.61
N GLY A 414 37.08 -8.93 -6.36
CA GLY A 414 37.16 -8.50 -7.74
C GLY A 414 36.87 -9.62 -8.74
N TRP A 415 36.49 -10.84 -8.34
CA TRP A 415 36.20 -11.92 -9.29
C TRP A 415 34.70 -12.06 -9.59
N SER A 416 34.38 -12.33 -10.86
CA SER A 416 33.03 -12.45 -11.41
C SER A 416 32.88 -13.71 -12.27
N LEU A 417 31.63 -14.16 -12.43
CA LEU A 417 31.28 -15.21 -13.40
C LEU A 417 31.34 -14.66 -14.85
N PRO A 418 31.80 -15.45 -15.83
CA PRO A 418 31.80 -15.04 -17.22
C PRO A 418 30.39 -15.11 -17.81
N ALA A 419 29.80 -13.96 -18.12
CA ALA A 419 28.42 -13.81 -18.58
C ALA A 419 28.11 -14.64 -19.83
N GLU A 420 29.07 -14.75 -20.76
CA GLU A 420 28.92 -15.54 -21.99
C GLU A 420 28.88 -17.07 -21.77
N GLN A 421 29.15 -17.55 -20.55
CA GLN A 421 29.01 -18.96 -20.18
C GLN A 421 27.84 -19.21 -19.22
N LEU A 422 27.00 -18.20 -18.99
CA LEU A 422 25.77 -18.32 -18.22
C LEU A 422 24.55 -18.49 -19.14
N PRO A 423 23.42 -19.01 -18.64
CA PRO A 423 22.18 -19.01 -19.39
C PRO A 423 21.79 -17.60 -19.86
N ALA A 424 21.23 -17.49 -21.07
CA ALA A 424 20.76 -16.21 -21.58
C ALA A 424 19.57 -15.66 -20.75
N PRO A 425 19.42 -14.33 -20.59
CA PRO A 425 18.33 -13.72 -19.83
C PRO A 425 16.93 -14.15 -20.28
N GLY A 426 15.99 -14.16 -19.33
CA GLY A 426 14.60 -14.62 -19.51
C GLY A 426 14.35 -16.03 -18.94
N VAL A 427 13.15 -16.58 -19.19
CA VAL A 427 12.81 -17.91 -18.67
C VAL A 427 13.64 -18.98 -19.36
N ARG A 428 14.44 -19.73 -18.60
CA ARG A 428 15.31 -20.81 -19.11
C ARG A 428 15.23 -22.02 -18.19
N SER A 429 15.25 -23.19 -18.81
CA SER A 429 15.39 -24.46 -18.10
C SER A 429 16.84 -24.71 -17.78
N VAL A 430 17.15 -24.83 -16.48
CA VAL A 430 18.50 -25.11 -15.96
C VAL A 430 18.35 -26.25 -14.96
N ALA A 431 19.13 -27.33 -15.13
CA ALA A 431 19.01 -28.55 -14.32
C ALA A 431 17.57 -29.12 -14.25
N GLY A 432 16.77 -28.93 -15.30
CA GLY A 432 15.39 -29.42 -15.37
C GLY A 432 14.36 -28.56 -14.61
N VAL A 433 14.76 -27.38 -14.13
CA VAL A 433 13.87 -26.41 -13.49
C VAL A 433 13.87 -25.11 -14.30
N ASP A 434 12.69 -24.51 -14.47
CA ASP A 434 12.58 -23.24 -15.16
C ASP A 434 12.80 -22.08 -14.19
N TYR A 435 13.74 -21.22 -14.55
CA TYR A 435 14.13 -20.02 -13.81
C TYR A 435 13.95 -18.79 -14.68
N LEU A 436 13.60 -17.67 -14.06
CA LEU A 436 13.72 -16.36 -14.69
C LEU A 436 15.16 -15.87 -14.51
N VAL A 437 15.97 -16.03 -15.56
CA VAL A 437 17.39 -15.65 -15.55
C VAL A 437 17.52 -14.12 -15.67
N PRO A 438 18.27 -13.45 -14.78
CA PRO A 438 18.43 -12.00 -14.80
C PRO A 438 19.28 -11.53 -15.98
N GLU A 439 19.30 -10.21 -16.21
CA GLU A 439 20.20 -9.59 -17.19
C GLU A 439 21.67 -9.81 -16.77
N THR A 440 22.51 -10.21 -17.71
CA THR A 440 23.95 -10.48 -17.48
C THR A 440 24.86 -9.54 -18.26
N ALA A 441 24.29 -8.57 -18.98
CA ALA A 441 25.04 -7.52 -19.66
C ALA A 441 25.19 -6.24 -18.81
N GLY A 442 26.29 -5.54 -19.06
CA GLY A 442 26.62 -4.28 -18.39
C GLY A 442 26.85 -4.46 -16.89
N THR A 443 26.51 -3.44 -16.11
CA THR A 443 26.70 -3.42 -14.64
C THR A 443 25.39 -3.64 -13.87
N THR A 444 24.42 -4.31 -14.50
CA THR A 444 23.12 -4.59 -13.88
C THR A 444 23.32 -5.57 -12.74
N ARG A 445 22.73 -5.32 -11.57
CA ARG A 445 22.79 -6.27 -10.44
C ARG A 445 21.99 -7.52 -10.78
N ASN A 446 22.60 -8.69 -10.56
CA ASN A 446 22.12 -9.97 -11.04
C ASN A 446 22.20 -11.09 -10.00
N PHE A 447 22.72 -10.82 -8.81
CA PHE A 447 22.62 -11.70 -7.65
C PHE A 447 21.94 -10.99 -6.49
N ALA A 448 21.10 -11.73 -5.77
CA ALA A 448 20.60 -11.36 -4.45
C ALA A 448 21.47 -11.99 -3.37
N THR A 449 22.06 -11.17 -2.50
CA THR A 449 22.77 -11.63 -1.31
C THR A 449 21.76 -11.99 -0.22
N LEU A 450 21.98 -13.09 0.51
CA LEU A 450 21.17 -13.41 1.69
C LEU A 450 21.57 -12.53 2.87
N ARG A 451 20.78 -11.49 3.17
CA ARG A 451 20.98 -10.54 4.28
C ARG A 451 19.91 -10.70 5.37
N GLY A 452 19.08 -11.73 5.25
CA GLY A 452 17.90 -11.95 6.09
C GLY A 452 16.67 -11.13 5.70
N GLN A 453 16.74 -10.47 4.55
CA GLN A 453 15.59 -9.82 3.93
C GLN A 453 14.49 -10.83 3.62
N ARG A 454 13.24 -10.36 3.70
CA ARG A 454 12.08 -11.15 3.29
C ARG A 454 11.95 -11.11 1.77
N THR A 455 11.97 -12.28 1.14
CA THR A 455 11.64 -12.47 -0.27
C THR A 455 10.24 -13.06 -0.36
N TYR A 456 9.31 -12.33 -0.97
CA TYR A 456 7.94 -12.82 -1.16
C TYR A 456 7.89 -13.83 -2.30
N LEU A 457 7.03 -14.83 -2.13
CA LEU A 457 6.67 -15.79 -3.14
C LEU A 457 5.28 -15.41 -3.67
N THR A 458 5.03 -15.70 -4.94
CA THR A 458 3.66 -15.88 -5.42
C THR A 458 2.98 -16.92 -4.52
N PRO A 459 1.84 -16.61 -3.88
CA PRO A 459 1.19 -17.55 -2.98
C PRO A 459 0.81 -18.85 -3.69
N GLY A 460 1.29 -19.97 -3.16
CA GLY A 460 1.02 -21.28 -3.74
C GLY A 460 1.43 -22.43 -2.83
N ARG A 461 0.95 -23.63 -3.17
CA ARG A 461 1.34 -24.87 -2.52
C ARG A 461 2.46 -25.50 -3.31
N TYR A 462 3.66 -25.43 -2.75
CA TYR A 462 4.89 -25.90 -3.36
C TYR A 462 5.49 -26.98 -2.48
N ALA A 463 6.11 -27.98 -3.09
CA ALA A 463 6.87 -29.01 -2.37
C ALA A 463 8.29 -28.55 -2.06
N LYS A 464 8.82 -27.60 -2.83
CA LYS A 464 10.18 -27.08 -2.66
C LYS A 464 10.38 -25.69 -3.27
N LEU A 465 11.47 -25.06 -2.86
CA LEU A 465 12.10 -23.94 -3.55
C LEU A 465 13.36 -24.46 -4.22
N ASP A 466 13.47 -24.23 -5.52
CA ASP A 466 14.66 -24.51 -6.31
C ASP A 466 15.43 -23.19 -6.48
N LEU A 467 16.71 -23.19 -6.09
CA LEU A 467 17.59 -22.02 -6.17
C LEU A 467 18.76 -22.32 -7.10
N LEU A 468 19.05 -21.37 -8.00
CA LEU A 468 20.39 -21.25 -8.59
C LEU A 468 21.21 -20.35 -7.67
N ALA A 469 22.10 -20.93 -6.89
CA ALA A 469 22.88 -20.23 -5.87
C ALA A 469 24.36 -20.55 -5.97
N THR A 470 25.18 -19.69 -5.38
CA THR A 470 26.61 -19.94 -5.26
C THR A 470 27.17 -19.33 -3.99
N ALA A 471 28.21 -19.97 -3.45
CA ALA A 471 28.93 -19.51 -2.29
C ALA A 471 30.29 -18.96 -2.71
N VAL A 472 30.71 -17.86 -2.11
CA VAL A 472 32.04 -17.28 -2.32
C VAL A 472 32.84 -17.35 -1.03
N ASN A 473 34.16 -17.28 -1.13
CA ASN A 473 35.06 -17.25 0.03
C ASN A 473 34.96 -18.49 0.95
N GLY A 474 34.68 -19.66 0.38
CA GLY A 474 34.49 -20.92 1.09
C GLY A 474 33.04 -21.38 1.06
N ASP A 475 32.83 -22.61 1.51
CA ASP A 475 31.49 -23.20 1.62
C ASP A 475 30.65 -22.37 2.62
N GLN A 476 29.37 -22.13 2.29
CA GLN A 476 28.49 -21.28 3.09
C GLN A 476 27.21 -22.01 3.47
N GLN A 477 26.63 -21.60 4.60
CA GLN A 477 25.31 -22.06 5.04
C GLN A 477 24.49 -20.88 5.55
N ALA A 478 23.17 -20.96 5.39
CA ALA A 478 22.20 -20.07 6.00
C ALA A 478 20.92 -20.86 6.31
N ASP A 479 20.26 -20.56 7.42
CA ASP A 479 18.92 -21.08 7.65
C ASP A 479 17.93 -20.26 6.81
N VAL A 480 17.02 -20.93 6.12
CA VAL A 480 15.94 -20.33 5.34
C VAL A 480 14.62 -20.66 6.04
N THR A 481 13.92 -19.63 6.47
CA THR A 481 12.61 -19.74 7.14
C THR A 481 11.53 -19.32 6.16
N VAL A 482 10.58 -20.21 5.89
CA VAL A 482 9.41 -19.96 5.05
C VAL A 482 8.21 -19.66 5.92
N SER A 483 7.47 -18.60 5.59
CA SER A 483 6.22 -18.22 6.22
C SER A 483 5.04 -18.65 5.35
N TYR A 484 4.02 -19.21 6.00
CA TYR A 484 2.81 -19.71 5.35
C TYR A 484 1.59 -18.83 5.65
N SER A 485 0.55 -18.94 4.82
CA SER A 485 -0.67 -18.13 4.93
C SER A 485 -1.48 -18.37 6.22
N ASP A 486 -1.23 -19.47 6.93
CA ASP A 486 -1.87 -19.80 8.21
C ASP A 486 -1.12 -19.23 9.42
N GLY A 487 -0.08 -18.41 9.20
CA GLY A 487 0.75 -17.80 10.23
C GLY A 487 1.87 -18.70 10.76
N THR A 488 1.97 -19.93 10.28
CA THR A 488 3.05 -20.85 10.68
C THR A 488 4.34 -20.62 9.87
N THR A 489 5.44 -21.22 10.33
CA THR A 489 6.72 -21.21 9.62
C THR A 489 7.36 -22.60 9.56
N SER A 490 8.26 -22.80 8.60
CA SER A 490 9.20 -23.94 8.55
C SER A 490 10.59 -23.43 8.24
N THR A 491 11.61 -24.02 8.85
CA THR A 491 13.01 -23.65 8.61
C THR A 491 13.78 -24.84 8.06
N ALA A 492 14.60 -24.60 7.05
CA ALA A 492 15.53 -25.56 6.48
C ALA A 492 16.90 -24.92 6.26
N THR A 493 17.97 -25.69 6.40
CA THR A 493 19.33 -25.18 6.17
C THR A 493 19.64 -25.21 4.67
N LEU A 494 19.95 -24.04 4.11
CA LEU A 494 20.54 -23.89 2.79
C LEU A 494 22.06 -23.96 2.92
N ALA A 495 22.66 -25.04 2.45
CA ALA A 495 24.10 -25.20 2.35
C ALA A 495 24.54 -25.14 0.89
N VAL A 496 25.57 -24.35 0.59
CA VAL A 496 26.05 -24.11 -0.77
C VAL A 496 27.57 -24.24 -0.81
N THR A 497 28.06 -25.12 -1.68
CA THR A 497 29.49 -25.31 -1.91
C THR A 497 30.15 -24.08 -2.55
N ASP A 498 31.40 -23.78 -2.18
CA ASP A 498 32.18 -22.69 -2.80
C ASP A 498 32.18 -22.81 -4.33
N TRP A 499 31.94 -21.69 -5.01
CA TRP A 499 31.81 -21.59 -6.46
C TRP A 499 33.01 -22.16 -7.21
N ALA A 500 34.20 -22.10 -6.62
CA ALA A 500 35.46 -22.50 -7.24
C ALA A 500 36.00 -23.85 -6.69
N ALA A 501 35.13 -24.61 -6.00
CA ALA A 501 35.41 -25.98 -5.54
C ALA A 501 35.48 -26.99 -6.70
N ALA A 502 36.06 -28.16 -6.45
CA ALA A 502 36.18 -29.21 -7.46
C ALA A 502 34.85 -29.89 -7.80
N GLY A 503 33.90 -29.93 -6.85
CA GLY A 503 32.60 -30.59 -6.97
C GLY A 503 31.72 -30.28 -5.76
N PRO A 504 30.44 -30.70 -5.80
CA PRO A 504 29.45 -30.42 -4.75
C PRO A 504 29.76 -31.18 -3.46
N LYS A 505 29.31 -30.65 -2.32
CA LYS A 505 29.55 -31.20 -0.97
C LYS A 505 28.29 -31.41 -0.14
N PHE A 506 27.19 -30.72 -0.46
CA PHE A 506 25.96 -30.73 0.34
C PHE A 506 24.77 -31.37 -0.39
N GLY A 507 25.03 -32.11 -1.47
CA GLY A 507 23.99 -32.73 -2.28
C GLY A 507 23.38 -31.79 -3.32
N GLU A 508 24.02 -30.65 -3.57
CA GLU A 508 23.66 -29.76 -4.68
C GLU A 508 24.15 -30.29 -6.04
N ASP A 509 23.46 -29.89 -7.12
CA ASP A 509 23.83 -30.25 -8.49
C ASP A 509 24.60 -29.11 -9.18
N ALA A 510 25.59 -29.45 -9.99
CA ALA A 510 26.33 -28.47 -10.79
C ALA A 510 25.46 -28.00 -11.98
N ALA A 511 24.62 -27.00 -11.73
CA ALA A 511 23.63 -26.50 -12.69
C ALA A 511 24.24 -25.72 -13.86
N VAL A 512 25.24 -24.89 -13.56
CA VAL A 512 26.02 -24.15 -14.58
C VAL A 512 27.49 -24.27 -14.22
N THR A 513 28.32 -24.61 -15.21
CA THR A 513 29.78 -24.68 -15.06
C THR A 513 30.42 -23.75 -16.07
N ALA A 514 31.20 -22.78 -15.58
CA ALA A 514 32.04 -21.92 -16.37
C ALA A 514 33.52 -22.29 -16.20
N THR A 515 34.31 -22.14 -17.26
CA THR A 515 35.71 -22.60 -17.33
C THR A 515 36.74 -21.54 -16.94
N THR A 516 36.29 -20.34 -16.58
CA THR A 516 37.15 -19.24 -16.15
C THR A 516 36.39 -18.31 -15.22
N ARG A 517 37.10 -17.40 -14.57
CA ARG A 517 36.54 -16.21 -13.92
C ARG A 517 37.15 -14.96 -14.53
N TYR A 518 36.46 -13.83 -14.40
CA TYR A 518 37.00 -12.52 -14.75
C TYR A 518 37.29 -11.69 -13.52
N ASN A 519 38.32 -10.86 -13.62
CA ASN A 519 38.71 -9.97 -12.53
C ASN A 519 38.61 -8.50 -12.91
N VAL A 520 38.24 -7.65 -11.94
CA VAL A 520 38.19 -6.18 -12.05
C VAL A 520 39.46 -5.55 -12.62
N ASN A 521 40.62 -6.21 -12.50
CA ASN A 521 41.88 -5.78 -13.11
C ASN A 521 42.01 -6.08 -14.62
N GLY A 522 40.99 -6.67 -15.25
CA GLY A 522 40.96 -7.00 -16.68
C GLY A 522 41.49 -8.38 -17.04
N THR A 523 41.77 -9.25 -16.06
CA THR A 523 42.35 -10.59 -16.30
C THR A 523 41.32 -11.72 -16.23
N ALA A 524 41.75 -12.91 -16.66
CA ALA A 524 41.02 -14.17 -16.51
C ALA A 524 42.01 -15.26 -16.02
N ASP A 525 41.56 -16.17 -15.16
CA ASP A 525 42.45 -17.16 -14.50
C ASP A 525 42.27 -18.61 -14.97
N GLY A 526 41.31 -18.89 -15.88
CA GLY A 526 41.02 -20.25 -16.34
C GLY A 526 40.53 -21.19 -15.24
N ARG A 527 40.11 -20.65 -14.09
CA ARG A 527 39.59 -21.44 -12.98
C ARG A 527 38.13 -21.77 -13.20
N THR A 528 37.78 -23.06 -13.11
CA THR A 528 36.39 -23.51 -13.17
C THR A 528 35.57 -22.95 -12.01
N VAL A 529 34.41 -22.38 -12.30
CA VAL A 529 33.42 -21.92 -11.31
C VAL A 529 32.00 -22.34 -11.65
N ARG A 530 31.13 -22.37 -10.64
CA ARG A 530 29.79 -22.96 -10.77
C ARG A 530 28.68 -22.12 -10.12
N LEU A 531 27.51 -22.22 -10.74
CA LEU A 531 26.23 -22.03 -10.06
C LEU A 531 25.68 -23.41 -9.73
N TRP A 532 25.26 -23.56 -8.48
CA TRP A 532 24.68 -24.79 -7.97
C TRP A 532 23.16 -24.70 -8.01
N HIS A 533 22.51 -25.80 -8.35
CA HIS A 533 21.09 -25.98 -8.08
C HIS A 533 20.94 -26.60 -6.70
N VAL A 534 20.17 -25.92 -5.84
CA VAL A 534 19.88 -26.35 -4.47
C VAL A 534 18.38 -26.34 -4.27
N ALA A 535 17.84 -27.41 -3.68
CA ALA A 535 16.44 -27.52 -3.35
C ALA A 535 16.22 -27.36 -1.84
N VAL A 536 15.35 -26.44 -1.46
CA VAL A 536 14.91 -26.23 -0.07
C VAL A 536 13.49 -26.79 0.06
N PRO A 537 13.25 -27.81 0.91
CA PRO A 537 11.93 -28.44 1.02
C PRO A 537 10.90 -27.50 1.66
N LEU A 538 9.66 -27.58 1.18
CA LEU A 538 8.49 -26.85 1.68
C LEU A 538 7.37 -27.81 2.12
N ASP A 539 6.44 -27.32 2.94
CA ASP A 539 5.21 -28.06 3.26
C ASP A 539 4.17 -27.85 2.15
N ALA A 540 4.05 -28.83 1.25
CA ALA A 540 3.09 -28.82 0.15
C ALA A 540 1.61 -28.77 0.59
N GLY A 541 1.31 -29.03 1.87
CA GLY A 541 -0.03 -28.87 2.43
C GLY A 541 -0.42 -27.42 2.68
N ARG A 542 0.55 -26.49 2.73
CA ARG A 542 0.36 -25.10 3.11
C ARG A 542 0.71 -24.14 1.97
N THR A 543 0.10 -22.97 2.00
CA THR A 543 0.37 -21.92 1.00
C THR A 543 1.59 -21.11 1.46
N ALA A 544 2.72 -21.25 0.76
CA ALA A 544 3.93 -20.49 1.04
C ALA A 544 3.76 -19.03 0.57
N MET A 545 4.16 -18.08 1.41
CA MET A 545 3.96 -16.65 1.17
C MET A 545 5.28 -15.90 1.01
N SER A 546 6.30 -16.27 1.77
CA SER A 546 7.59 -15.60 1.76
C SER A 546 8.67 -16.48 2.39
N LEU A 547 9.93 -16.15 2.12
CA LEU A 547 11.08 -16.68 2.84
C LEU A 547 11.91 -15.54 3.45
N THR A 548 12.55 -15.81 4.57
CA THR A 548 13.66 -15.03 5.15
C THR A 548 14.84 -15.96 5.34
N SER A 549 16.02 -15.41 5.61
CA SER A 549 17.19 -16.23 5.94
C SER A 549 17.99 -15.70 7.12
N THR A 550 18.91 -16.49 7.64
CA THR A 550 20.05 -15.93 8.38
C THR A 550 20.91 -15.11 7.41
N ALA A 551 21.40 -13.96 7.84
CA ALA A 551 22.26 -13.12 7.01
C ALA A 551 23.60 -13.82 6.74
N ASN A 552 23.92 -14.05 5.48
CA ASN A 552 25.19 -14.55 4.99
C ASN A 552 25.61 -13.81 3.71
N GLN A 553 26.53 -12.85 3.87
CA GLN A 553 27.04 -12.02 2.77
C GLN A 553 27.77 -12.81 1.67
N ASN A 554 28.21 -14.03 1.96
CA ASN A 554 28.97 -14.86 1.03
C ASN A 554 28.08 -15.85 0.25
N LEU A 555 26.76 -15.84 0.48
CA LEU A 555 25.80 -16.66 -0.26
C LEU A 555 25.02 -15.77 -1.24
N LYS A 556 25.12 -16.09 -2.53
CA LYS A 556 24.54 -15.33 -3.65
C LYS A 556 23.50 -16.17 -4.37
N VAL A 557 22.29 -15.66 -4.52
CA VAL A 557 21.19 -16.30 -5.27
C VAL A 557 21.05 -15.61 -6.62
N PHE A 558 21.20 -16.37 -7.69
CA PHE A 558 21.09 -15.90 -9.08
C PHE A 558 19.63 -15.95 -9.58
N ALA A 559 18.92 -17.02 -9.26
CA ALA A 559 17.52 -17.20 -9.62
C ALA A 559 16.80 -18.14 -8.64
N LEU A 560 15.48 -18.03 -8.58
CA LEU A 560 14.60 -18.80 -7.69
C LEU A 560 13.37 -19.30 -8.47
N SER A 561 12.97 -20.54 -8.22
CA SER A 561 11.71 -21.12 -8.69
C SER A 561 11.04 -21.87 -7.56
N ALA A 562 9.71 -21.83 -7.47
CA ALA A 562 8.93 -22.61 -6.50
C ALA A 562 8.18 -23.72 -7.24
N GLY A 563 8.24 -24.96 -6.77
CA GLY A 563 7.73 -26.13 -7.52
C GLY A 563 7.17 -27.26 -6.68
#